data_AF-A0A1A8IJH6-F1
#
_entry.id   AF-A0A1A8IJH6-F1
#
_cell.length_a   1.000
_cell.length_b   1.000
_cell.length_c   1.000
_cell.angle_alpha   90.00
_cell.angle_beta   90.00
_cell.angle_gamma   90.00
#
_symmetry.space_group_name_H-M   'P 1'
#
loop_
_entity.id
_entity.type
_entity.pdbx_description
1 polymer ?
#
loop_
_entity_poly.entity_id
_entity_poly.type
_entity_poly.pdbx_seq_one_letter_code
_entity_poly.pdbx_strand_id
1 'polypeptide(L)'
;WKHARGALAGIGNPQQYHPVPLTGRIQIMNNGSLLIRHVLEEDRGFYLCQASNGVGSDISKSMVLTVKIPAMITSHPNTTMAKKGHVKELNCTARGEWPIIIR
;
A
#
# COMPACT_ATOMS: atom_id res chain seq x y z
N TRP A 1 9.57 8.22 -13.27
CA TRP A 1 8.41 7.67 -12.54
C TRP A 1 7.57 8.78 -11.95
N LYS A 2 6.25 8.65 -12.03
CA LYS A 2 5.28 9.56 -11.40
C LYS A 2 4.23 8.76 -10.60
N HIS A 3 3.59 9.38 -9.62
CA HIS A 3 2.60 8.77 -8.73
C HIS A 3 1.35 9.64 -8.62
N ALA A 4 0.18 9.00 -8.58
CA ALA A 4 -1.11 9.62 -8.30
C ALA A 4 -1.82 8.85 -7.18
N ARG A 5 -2.31 9.58 -6.17
CA ARG A 5 -2.96 9.01 -4.98
C ARG A 5 -4.45 8.79 -5.23
N GLY A 6 -4.97 7.62 -4.86
CA GLY A 6 -6.40 7.30 -4.94
C GLY A 6 -6.78 6.35 -6.09
N ALA A 7 -7.84 5.56 -5.90
CA ALA A 7 -8.23 4.44 -6.77
C ALA A 7 -8.79 4.82 -8.16
N LEU A 8 -9.10 6.10 -8.39
CA LEU A 8 -9.61 6.61 -9.67
C LEU A 8 -8.68 7.68 -10.30
N ALA A 9 -7.63 8.10 -9.60
CA ALA A 9 -6.81 9.26 -10.00
C ALA A 9 -5.81 8.97 -11.14
N GLY A 10 -5.67 7.72 -11.58
CA GLY A 10 -4.71 7.35 -12.62
C GLY A 10 -5.32 6.86 -13.92
N ILE A 11 -6.64 6.79 -14.02
CA ILE A 11 -7.35 6.32 -15.23
C ILE A 11 -7.66 7.54 -16.10
N GLY A 12 -6.89 7.73 -17.16
CA GLY A 12 -7.22 8.68 -18.23
C GLY A 12 -6.92 10.16 -17.98
N ASN A 13 -6.42 10.57 -16.80
CA ASN A 13 -5.99 11.95 -16.55
C ASN A 13 -4.49 12.08 -16.23
N PRO A 14 -3.66 12.52 -17.19
CA PRO A 14 -2.21 12.71 -16.99
C PRO A 14 -1.85 13.80 -15.96
N GLN A 15 -2.73 14.76 -15.68
CA GLN A 15 -2.46 15.92 -14.82
C GLN A 15 -2.43 15.57 -13.32
N GLN A 16 -2.91 14.39 -12.92
CA GLN A 16 -2.89 13.95 -11.52
C GLN A 16 -1.58 13.27 -11.09
N TYR A 17 -0.69 12.97 -12.05
CA TYR A 17 0.59 12.32 -11.79
C TYR A 17 1.67 13.32 -11.39
N HIS A 18 2.23 13.14 -10.19
CA HIS A 18 3.31 13.95 -9.65
C HIS A 18 4.62 13.15 -9.63
N PRO A 19 5.81 13.76 -9.80
CA PRO A 19 7.08 13.03 -9.68
C PRO A 19 7.16 12.25 -8.37
N VAL A 20 7.63 11.00 -8.44
CA VAL A 20 7.83 10.20 -7.23
C VAL A 20 8.96 10.81 -6.40
N PRO A 21 8.75 11.16 -5.12
CA PRO A 21 9.80 11.69 -4.27
C PRO A 21 10.81 10.58 -3.96
N LEU A 22 12.04 10.74 -4.46
CA LEU A 22 13.13 9.80 -4.20
C LEU A 22 13.64 9.98 -2.77
N THR A 23 13.81 8.86 -2.07
CA THR A 23 14.24 8.81 -0.66
C THR A 23 15.17 7.62 -0.45
N GLY A 24 15.72 7.44 0.76
CA GLY A 24 16.44 6.19 1.09
C GLY A 24 15.58 4.93 0.92
N ARG A 25 14.25 5.08 1.02
CA ARG A 25 13.26 4.01 0.87
C ARG A 25 12.81 3.81 -0.59
N ILE A 26 12.70 4.90 -1.35
CA ILE A 26 12.18 4.90 -2.73
C ILE A 26 13.29 5.31 -3.69
N GLN A 27 13.72 4.39 -4.55
CA GLN A 27 14.87 4.57 -5.44
C GLN A 27 14.54 4.15 -6.87
N ILE A 28 15.19 4.80 -7.85
CA ILE A 28 15.18 4.32 -9.23
C ILE A 28 16.46 3.52 -9.45
N MET A 29 16.29 2.28 -9.90
CA MET A 29 17.39 1.37 -10.20
C MET A 29 18.02 1.69 -11.56
N ASN A 30 19.25 1.21 -11.78
CA ASN A 30 20.00 1.44 -13.03
C ASN A 30 19.27 0.92 -14.29
N ASN A 31 18.43 -0.10 -14.15
CA ASN A 31 17.60 -0.64 -15.23
C ASN A 31 16.28 0.15 -15.44
N GLY A 32 16.08 1.27 -14.75
CA GLY A 32 14.87 2.09 -14.81
C GLY A 32 13.71 1.61 -13.93
N SER A 33 13.85 0.52 -13.18
CA SER A 33 12.80 0.06 -12.24
C SER A 33 12.67 0.97 -11.02
N LEU A 34 11.45 1.11 -10.50
CA LEU A 34 11.20 1.78 -9.22
C LEU A 34 11.25 0.75 -8.08
N LEU A 35 12.16 0.95 -7.12
CA LEU A 35 12.27 0.17 -5.89
C LEU A 35 11.63 0.93 -4.73
N ILE A 36 10.69 0.31 -4.04
CA ILE A 36 10.08 0.81 -2.80
C ILE A 36 10.39 -0.20 -1.69
N ARG A 37 11.29 0.15 -0.77
CA ARG A 37 11.59 -0.66 0.42
C ARG A 37 10.52 -0.43 1.48
N HIS A 38 10.28 -1.41 2.35
CA HIS A 38 9.29 -1.32 3.45
C HIS A 38 7.97 -0.66 2.99
N VAL A 39 7.24 -1.36 2.11
CA VAL A 39 6.01 -0.85 1.52
C VAL A 39 4.97 -0.60 2.63
N LEU A 40 4.36 0.58 2.59
CA LEU A 40 3.32 1.02 3.52
C LEU A 40 1.98 1.14 2.81
N GLU A 41 0.88 1.20 3.55
CA GLU A 41 -0.47 1.29 2.97
C GLU A 41 -0.63 2.56 2.11
N GLU A 42 0.01 3.67 2.50
CA GLU A 42 -0.02 4.93 1.76
C GLU A 42 0.73 4.91 0.42
N ASP A 43 1.54 3.87 0.16
CA ASP A 43 2.20 3.69 -1.14
C ASP A 43 1.22 3.18 -2.21
N ARG A 44 0.03 2.72 -1.80
CA ARG A 44 -1.05 2.31 -2.71
C ARG A 44 -1.43 3.47 -3.64
N GLY A 45 -1.48 3.18 -4.93
CA GLY A 45 -1.89 4.18 -5.91
C GLY A 45 -1.47 3.81 -7.32
N PHE A 46 -1.58 4.79 -8.21
CA PHE A 46 -1.16 4.65 -9.60
C PHE A 46 0.28 5.12 -9.77
N TYR A 47 1.06 4.35 -10.51
CA TYR A 47 2.42 4.68 -10.90
C TYR A 47 2.53 4.74 -12.41
N LEU A 48 3.16 5.78 -12.92
CA LEU A 48 3.43 5.98 -14.34
C LEU A 48 4.94 5.88 -14.59
N CYS A 49 5.33 4.93 -15.44
CA CYS A 49 6.65 4.92 -16.04
C CYS A 49 6.58 5.75 -17.33
N GLN A 50 7.47 6.73 -17.47
CA GLN A 50 7.58 7.57 -18.66
C GLN A 50 9.04 7.51 -19.10
N ALA A 51 9.25 7.19 -20.37
CA ALA A 51 10.57 7.16 -21.00
C ALA A 51 10.61 8.15 -22.15
N SER A 52 11.72 8.89 -22.23
CA SER A 52 11.99 9.88 -23.27
C SER A 52 13.41 9.68 -23.78
N ASN A 53 13.58 9.73 -25.10
CA ASN A 53 14.88 9.80 -25.75
C ASN A 53 15.16 11.21 -26.31
N GLY A 54 14.33 12.20 -25.96
CA GLY A 54 14.43 13.58 -26.45
C GLY A 54 13.96 13.80 -27.89
N VAL A 55 13.43 12.76 -28.56
CA VAL A 55 12.96 12.85 -29.96
C VAL A 55 11.51 12.36 -30.05
N GLY A 56 10.62 13.27 -30.48
CA GLY A 56 9.19 12.96 -30.59
C GLY A 56 8.48 12.96 -29.23
N SER A 57 7.33 12.28 -29.17
CA SER A 57 6.53 12.19 -27.96
C SER A 57 7.01 11.06 -27.05
N ASP A 58 7.07 11.34 -25.75
CA ASP A 58 7.41 10.34 -24.74
C ASP A 58 6.44 9.16 -24.72
N ILE A 59 6.97 7.98 -24.40
CA ILE A 59 6.16 6.78 -24.18
C ILE A 59 5.89 6.63 -22.68
N SER A 60 4.69 6.19 -22.32
CA SER A 60 4.35 5.94 -20.93
C SER A 60 3.42 4.75 -20.73
N LYS A 61 3.51 4.14 -19.54
CA LYS A 61 2.66 3.04 -19.09
C LYS A 61 2.30 3.24 -17.62
N SER A 62 1.01 3.12 -17.31
CA SER A 62 0.46 3.20 -15.96
C SER A 62 0.25 1.81 -15.37
N MET A 63 0.48 1.69 -14.05
CA MET A 63 0.17 0.51 -13.26
C MET A 63 -0.45 0.90 -11.92
N VAL A 64 -1.16 -0.03 -11.27
CA VAL A 64 -1.70 0.16 -9.92
C VAL A 64 -0.89 -0.68 -8.94
N LEU A 65 -0.33 -0.05 -7.91
CA LEU A 65 0.25 -0.74 -6.77
C LEU A 65 -0.85 -1.03 -5.75
N THR A 66 -1.14 -2.32 -5.57
CA THR A 66 -2.01 -2.81 -4.50
C THR A 66 -1.14 -3.31 -3.35
N VAL A 67 -1.31 -2.74 -2.17
CA VAL A 67 -0.58 -3.15 -0.96
C VAL A 67 -1.40 -4.19 -0.21
N LYS A 68 -0.77 -5.33 0.07
CA LYS A 68 -1.35 -6.48 0.77
C LYS A 68 -1.00 -6.39 2.26
N ILE A 69 -2.01 -6.28 3.11
CA ILE A 69 -1.84 -6.16 4.56
C ILE A 69 -2.08 -7.53 5.21
N PRO A 70 -1.09 -8.12 5.90
CA PRO A 70 -1.27 -9.41 6.56
C PRO A 70 -2.24 -9.29 7.75
N ALA A 71 -2.86 -10.41 8.12
CA ALA A 71 -3.73 -10.47 9.29
C ALA A 71 -2.91 -10.30 10.59
N MET A 72 -3.33 -9.38 11.45
CA MET A 72 -2.71 -9.12 12.75
C MET A 72 -3.78 -8.85 13.80
N ILE A 73 -3.59 -9.37 15.02
CA ILE A 73 -4.38 -8.95 16.19
C ILE A 73 -3.83 -7.61 16.67
N THR A 74 -4.68 -6.59 16.66
CA THR A 74 -4.33 -5.20 17.00
C THR A 74 -4.81 -4.78 18.38
N SER A 75 -5.75 -5.51 18.96
CA SER A 75 -6.25 -5.30 20.31
C SER A 75 -6.67 -6.63 20.90
N HIS A 76 -6.21 -6.91 22.11
CA HIS A 76 -6.61 -8.06 22.91
C HIS A 76 -6.38 -7.74 24.40
N PRO A 77 -7.10 -8.40 25.33
CA PRO A 77 -6.79 -8.25 26.74
C PRO A 77 -5.45 -8.92 27.08
N ASN A 78 -4.65 -8.28 27.93
CA ASN A 78 -3.40 -8.87 28.45
C ASN A 78 -3.67 -9.83 29.62
N THR A 79 -4.55 -9.44 30.53
CA THR A 79 -4.93 -10.23 31.71
C THR A 79 -6.37 -9.96 32.06
N THR A 80 -7.13 -11.01 32.36
CA THR A 80 -8.53 -10.92 32.77
C THR A 80 -8.80 -11.88 33.92
N MET A 81 -9.62 -11.45 34.88
CA MET A 81 -10.15 -12.33 35.92
C MET A 81 -11.56 -12.82 35.56
N ALA A 82 -11.87 -14.04 35.97
CA ALA A 82 -13.20 -14.65 35.87
C ALA A 82 -13.62 -15.20 37.23
N LYS A 83 -14.92 -15.17 37.52
CA LYS A 83 -15.50 -15.71 38.75
C LYS A 83 -16.13 -17.07 38.45
N LYS A 84 -15.91 -18.06 39.32
CA LYS A 84 -16.53 -19.39 39.20
C LYS A 84 -18.05 -19.27 39.05
N GLY A 85 -18.61 -19.95 38.06
CA GLY A 85 -20.04 -19.95 37.76
C GLY A 85 -20.52 -18.79 36.88
N HIS A 86 -19.66 -17.85 36.49
CA HIS A 86 -20.00 -16.75 35.58
C HIS A 86 -19.34 -16.92 34.22
N VAL A 87 -20.05 -16.54 33.16
CA VAL A 87 -19.52 -16.46 31.79
C VAL A 87 -18.58 -15.26 31.68
N LYS A 88 -17.46 -15.43 30.97
CA LYS A 88 -16.50 -14.37 30.67
C LYS A 88 -16.21 -14.37 29.18
N GLU A 89 -16.37 -13.21 28.55
CA GLU A 89 -16.03 -12.99 27.14
C GLU A 89 -14.66 -12.33 27.00
N LEU A 90 -13.91 -12.75 25.98
CA LEU A 90 -12.63 -12.18 25.59
C LEU A 90 -12.76 -11.67 24.17
N ASN A 91 -12.50 -10.37 23.99
CA ASN A 91 -12.63 -9.71 22.70
C ASN A 91 -11.24 -9.47 22.09
N CYS A 92 -11.09 -9.81 20.82
CA CYS A 92 -9.90 -9.50 20.03
C CYS A 92 -10.32 -8.73 18.77
N THR A 93 -9.50 -7.77 18.36
CA THR A 93 -9.70 -7.03 17.11
C THR A 93 -8.57 -7.36 16.14
N ALA A 94 -8.91 -7.96 15.00
CA ALA A 94 -7.98 -8.24 13.92
C ALA A 94 -8.07 -7.18 12.81
N ARG A 95 -6.93 -6.88 12.18
CA ARG A 95 -6.83 -6.08 10.94
C ARG A 95 -6.02 -6.84 9.90
N GLY A 96 -6.26 -6.56 8.62
CA GLY A 96 -5.59 -7.23 7.49
C GLY A 96 -6.49 -7.26 6.27
N GLU A 97 -6.05 -7.96 5.22
CA GLU A 97 -6.91 -8.23 4.07
C GLU A 97 -7.98 -9.27 4.35
N TRP A 98 -9.15 -9.06 3.75
CA TRP A 98 -10.26 -10.01 3.80
C TRP A 98 -10.04 -11.19 2.83
N PRO A 99 -10.49 -12.42 3.20
CA PRO A 99 -11.19 -12.76 4.44
C PRO A 99 -10.22 -12.93 5.64
N ILE A 100 -10.57 -12.33 6.79
CA ILE A 100 -9.88 -12.55 8.06
C ILE A 100 -10.66 -13.59 8.86
N ILE A 101 -9.98 -14.63 9.34
CA ILE A 101 -10.59 -15.68 10.17
C ILE A 101 -9.92 -15.67 11.54
N ILE A 102 -10.71 -15.50 12.60
CA ILE A 102 -10.28 -15.64 14.00
C ILE A 102 -10.74 -17.03 14.46
N ARG A 103 -9.82 -17.83 15.00
CA ARG A 103 -10.09 -19.19 15.50
C ARG A 103 -9.61 -19.33 16.94
#